data_AF-A0A183UW87-F1
#
_entry.id   AF-A0A183UW87-F1
#
_cell.length_a   1.000
_cell.length_b   1.000
_cell.length_c   1.000
_cell.angle_alpha   90.00
_cell.angle_beta   90.00
_cell.angle_gamma   90.00
#
_symmetry.space_group_name_H-M   'P 1'
#
loop_
_entity.id
_entity.type
_entity.pdbx_description
1 polymer ?
#
loop_
_entity_poly.entity_id
_entity_poly.type
_entity_poly.pdbx_seq_one_letter_code
_entity_poly.pdbx_strand_id
1 'polypeptide(L)'
;MLLYLTLLFGWFSGFGSLAISMSRMGCGETKGCLFKPAGCDPALDCTIALIFFVDGPNSLRIEMMAQSLIPPPPLQYIAIGFSNDDSMGDDMVSECVLSTNSEFAEAEVFLSNNIPNNRGNNRIYLTEEERKTLFHNVTGEVVDGRLYCQFSQQIIAQIDERDRIIRDLDHKYFILGATGSAQPNELNAHDTSRDSLFYPIVSDTAINPSRTGQQQFDLPPHFGAPPTESPQQINTLTSSVSSRCLIFSAVIVLLAVFISFA
;
A
#
# COMPACT_ATOMS: atom_id res chain seq x y z
N MET A 1 -2.86 -58.04 43.69
CA MET A 1 -3.22 -58.02 42.26
C MET A 1 -3.14 -56.56 41.81
N LEU A 2 -1.97 -56.16 41.30
CA LEU A 2 -1.69 -54.81 40.80
C LEU A 2 -2.46 -54.60 39.48
N LEU A 3 -3.20 -53.51 39.36
CA LEU A 3 -3.71 -53.01 38.09
C LEU A 3 -3.05 -51.65 37.84
N TYR A 4 -2.17 -51.63 36.85
CA TYR A 4 -1.40 -50.47 36.40
C TYR A 4 -2.32 -49.43 35.74
N LEU A 5 -2.30 -48.22 36.27
CA LEU A 5 -2.86 -47.01 35.68
C LEU A 5 -1.77 -46.35 34.83
N THR A 6 -1.81 -46.53 33.52
CA THR A 6 -1.00 -45.73 32.59
C THR A 6 -1.85 -44.56 32.09
N LEU A 7 -1.66 -43.40 32.73
CA LEU A 7 -2.07 -42.10 32.22
C LEU A 7 -1.21 -41.78 31.00
N LEU A 8 -1.77 -41.88 29.80
CA LEU A 8 -1.21 -41.22 28.63
C LEU A 8 -1.48 -39.72 28.79
N PHE A 9 -0.51 -39.00 29.35
CA PHE A 9 -0.41 -37.56 29.19
C PHE A 9 -0.10 -37.28 27.71
N GLY A 10 -1.16 -37.16 26.91
CA GLY A 10 -1.08 -36.56 25.59
C GLY A 10 -0.70 -35.11 25.76
N TRP A 11 0.58 -34.80 25.55
CA TRP A 11 1.03 -33.45 25.25
C TRP A 11 0.49 -33.13 23.85
N PHE A 12 -0.74 -32.64 23.77
CA PHE A 12 -1.13 -31.86 22.60
C PHE A 12 -0.35 -30.56 22.71
N SER A 13 0.80 -30.53 22.07
CA SER A 13 1.43 -29.30 21.60
C SER A 13 0.36 -28.59 20.77
N GLY A 14 -0.33 -27.64 21.39
CA GLY A 14 -1.16 -26.69 20.68
C GLY A 14 -0.25 -25.88 19.79
N PHE A 15 -0.01 -26.37 18.57
CA PHE A 15 0.37 -25.51 17.47
C PHE A 15 -0.84 -24.61 17.23
N GLY A 16 -0.88 -23.48 17.96
CA GLY A 16 -1.80 -22.41 17.62
C GLY A 16 -1.50 -22.06 16.17
N SER A 17 -2.52 -22.20 15.31
CA SER A 17 -2.45 -21.60 13.98
C SER A 17 -2.02 -20.15 14.18
N LEU A 18 -0.98 -19.71 13.48
CA LEU A 18 -0.66 -18.29 13.36
C LEU A 18 -1.72 -17.69 12.44
N ALA A 19 -2.95 -17.63 12.94
CA ALA A 19 -4.06 -17.03 12.22
C ALA A 19 -3.73 -15.55 12.00
N ILE A 20 -3.92 -15.09 10.77
CA ILE A 20 -3.90 -13.69 10.38
C ILE A 20 -4.91 -12.98 11.27
N SER A 21 -4.41 -12.18 12.20
CA SER A 21 -5.23 -11.46 13.17
C SER A 21 -5.41 -10.03 12.71
N MET A 22 -6.60 -9.71 12.21
CA MET A 22 -6.99 -8.34 11.88
C MET A 22 -7.51 -7.62 13.12
N SER A 23 -7.00 -6.43 13.40
CA SER A 23 -7.40 -5.63 14.57
C SER A 23 -7.92 -4.26 14.16
N ARG A 24 -9.07 -3.90 14.75
CA ARG A 24 -9.72 -2.58 14.61
C ARG A 24 -8.94 -1.45 15.28
N MET A 25 -7.93 -1.76 16.08
CA MET A 25 -7.13 -0.76 16.77
C MET A 25 -6.43 0.17 15.76
N GLY A 26 -6.64 1.48 15.92
CA GLY A 26 -6.09 2.51 15.04
C GLY A 26 -6.97 2.88 13.84
N CYS A 27 -8.10 2.20 13.61
CA CYS A 27 -9.03 2.57 12.54
C CYS A 27 -9.55 4.00 12.69
N GLY A 28 -9.44 4.80 11.62
CA GLY A 28 -9.83 6.22 11.60
C GLY A 28 -8.77 7.18 12.17
N GLU A 29 -7.68 6.66 12.74
CA GLU A 29 -6.57 7.46 13.26
C GLU A 29 -5.28 7.17 12.48
N THR A 30 -4.83 5.91 12.54
CA THR A 30 -3.57 5.45 11.92
C THR A 30 -3.81 4.39 10.85
N LYS A 31 -5.02 3.85 10.73
CA LYS A 31 -5.39 2.87 9.71
C LYS A 31 -6.64 3.33 8.96
N GLY A 32 -6.64 3.13 7.64
CA GLY A 32 -7.86 3.16 6.86
C GLY A 32 -8.60 1.83 7.03
N CYS A 33 -9.89 1.87 7.34
CA CYS A 33 -10.66 0.67 7.63
C CYS A 33 -12.07 0.74 7.04
N LEU A 34 -12.48 -0.32 6.37
CA LEU A 34 -13.85 -0.51 5.89
C LEU A 34 -14.35 -1.87 6.37
N PHE A 35 -15.56 -1.88 6.92
CA PHE A 35 -16.15 -3.06 7.54
C PHE A 35 -17.59 -3.23 7.08
N LYS A 36 -17.98 -4.45 6.73
CA LYS A 36 -19.36 -4.82 6.47
C LYS A 36 -19.77 -6.03 7.30
N PRO A 37 -20.89 -5.94 8.05
CA PRO A 37 -21.68 -4.72 8.29
C PRO A 37 -20.86 -3.64 9.02
N ALA A 38 -21.28 -2.38 8.93
CA ALA A 38 -20.54 -1.28 9.54
C ALA A 38 -20.32 -1.53 11.04
N GLY A 39 -19.06 -1.48 11.48
CA GLY A 39 -18.69 -1.67 12.89
C GLY A 39 -18.58 -3.12 13.35
N CYS A 40 -18.65 -4.11 12.46
CA CYS A 40 -18.33 -5.50 12.78
C CYS A 40 -16.87 -5.68 13.23
N ASP A 41 -16.59 -6.82 13.86
CA ASP A 41 -15.26 -7.30 14.19
C ASP A 41 -14.77 -8.27 13.10
N PRO A 42 -13.62 -7.99 12.44
CA PRO A 42 -13.10 -8.85 11.39
C PRO A 42 -12.76 -10.27 11.87
N ALA A 43 -12.53 -10.48 13.17
CA ALA A 43 -12.30 -11.81 13.71
C ALA A 43 -13.60 -12.57 14.07
N LEU A 44 -14.76 -11.90 14.13
CA LEU A 44 -15.98 -12.49 14.69
C LEU A 44 -17.16 -12.49 13.72
N ASP A 45 -17.53 -11.34 13.14
CA ASP A 45 -18.84 -11.14 12.51
C ASP A 45 -18.85 -10.28 11.23
N CYS A 46 -17.68 -9.87 10.71
CA CYS A 46 -17.63 -9.25 9.38
C CYS A 46 -17.91 -10.23 8.24
N THR A 47 -18.56 -9.73 7.18
CA THR A 47 -18.67 -10.39 5.88
C THR A 47 -17.57 -9.94 4.93
N ILE A 48 -17.17 -8.67 5.00
CA ILE A 48 -16.00 -8.10 4.32
C ILE A 48 -15.32 -7.11 5.27
N ALA A 49 -14.01 -7.20 5.39
CA ALA A 49 -13.19 -6.25 6.13
C ALA A 49 -11.94 -5.89 5.33
N LEU A 50 -11.63 -4.60 5.26
CA LEU A 50 -10.41 -4.07 4.69
C LEU A 50 -9.73 -3.18 5.72
N ILE A 51 -8.44 -3.38 5.93
CA ILE A 51 -7.59 -2.53 6.76
C ILE A 51 -6.33 -2.23 5.96
N PHE A 52 -5.94 -0.97 5.87
CA PHE A 52 -4.71 -0.59 5.20
C PHE A 52 -3.98 0.53 5.94
N PHE A 53 -2.65 0.43 5.97
CA PHE A 53 -1.80 1.43 6.58
C PHE A 53 -0.37 1.37 6.04
N VAL A 54 0.32 2.50 6.06
CA VAL A 54 1.75 2.54 5.73
C VAL A 54 2.55 1.89 6.87
N ASP A 55 3.34 0.87 6.54
CA ASP A 55 4.13 0.09 7.49
C ASP A 55 5.66 0.18 7.25
N GLY A 56 6.08 0.92 6.23
CA GLY A 56 7.48 1.16 5.93
C GLY A 56 7.69 2.08 4.72
N PRO A 57 8.95 2.34 4.34
CA PRO A 57 9.28 3.14 3.17
C PRO A 57 8.66 2.55 1.90
N ASN A 58 7.89 3.36 1.17
CA ASN A 58 7.18 2.94 -0.04
C ASN A 58 6.33 1.66 0.14
N SER A 59 5.76 1.41 1.32
CA SER A 59 5.03 0.17 1.62
C SER A 59 3.68 0.46 2.26
N LEU A 60 2.61 0.08 1.57
CA LEU A 60 1.25 0.05 2.10
C LEU A 60 0.89 -1.39 2.44
N ARG A 61 0.74 -1.68 3.73
CA ARG A 61 0.16 -2.95 4.17
C ARG A 61 -1.35 -2.94 3.95
N ILE A 62 -1.85 -4.01 3.38
CA ILE A 62 -3.27 -4.28 3.16
C ILE A 62 -3.59 -5.61 3.84
N GLU A 63 -4.57 -5.58 4.73
CA GLU A 63 -5.15 -6.73 5.45
C GLU A 63 -6.61 -6.83 5.03
N MET A 64 -7.03 -7.98 4.55
CA MET A 64 -8.37 -8.21 4.04
C MET A 64 -8.95 -9.50 4.59
N MET A 65 -10.25 -9.47 4.79
CA MET A 65 -11.00 -10.64 5.18
C MET A 65 -12.37 -10.65 4.51
N ALA A 66 -12.82 -11.83 4.13
CA ALA A 66 -14.17 -12.04 3.63
C ALA A 66 -14.73 -13.36 4.13
N GLN A 67 -16.05 -13.43 4.30
CA GLN A 67 -16.74 -14.69 4.50
C GLN A 67 -16.71 -15.51 3.21
N SER A 68 -16.47 -16.81 3.33
CA SER A 68 -16.45 -17.75 2.21
C SER A 68 -17.85 -17.92 1.62
N LEU A 69 -17.93 -17.98 0.29
CA LEU A 69 -19.15 -18.30 -0.44
C LEU A 69 -19.63 -19.72 -0.11
N ILE A 70 -20.95 -19.91 -0.15
CA ILE A 70 -21.58 -21.20 0.13
C ILE A 70 -22.48 -21.60 -1.06
N PRO A 71 -22.23 -22.77 -1.70
CA PRO A 71 -21.09 -23.66 -1.48
C PRO A 71 -19.76 -23.01 -1.92
N PRO A 72 -18.61 -23.39 -1.32
CA PRO A 72 -17.32 -22.79 -1.64
C PRO A 72 -16.86 -23.21 -3.05
N PRO A 73 -16.68 -22.27 -3.99
CA PRO A 73 -16.06 -22.56 -5.29
C PRO A 73 -14.55 -22.79 -5.12
N PRO A 74 -13.89 -23.54 -6.02
CA PRO A 74 -12.48 -23.93 -5.85
C PRO A 74 -11.51 -22.78 -5.61
N LEU A 75 -11.75 -21.64 -6.25
CA LEU A 75 -11.00 -20.39 -6.05
C LEU A 75 -11.98 -19.28 -5.68
N GLN A 76 -11.58 -18.46 -4.72
CA GLN A 76 -12.29 -17.27 -4.28
C GLN A 76 -11.31 -16.11 -4.15
N TYR A 77 -11.83 -14.90 -4.21
CA TYR A 77 -11.01 -13.70 -4.07
C TYR A 77 -11.55 -12.74 -3.03
N ILE A 78 -10.65 -11.91 -2.50
CA ILE A 78 -10.97 -10.65 -1.84
C ILE A 78 -10.18 -9.57 -2.56
N ALA A 79 -10.81 -8.45 -2.88
CA ALA A 79 -10.20 -7.38 -3.64
C ALA A 79 -10.41 -6.03 -2.96
N ILE A 80 -9.37 -5.18 -3.05
CA ILE A 80 -9.42 -3.76 -2.71
C ILE A 80 -9.27 -2.95 -4.00
N GLY A 81 -10.19 -2.02 -4.24
CA GLY A 81 -10.17 -1.11 -5.37
C GLY A 81 -9.84 0.32 -4.94
N PHE A 82 -9.03 0.99 -5.75
CA PHE A 82 -8.66 2.40 -5.59
C PHE A 82 -9.31 3.22 -6.72
N SER A 83 -10.46 3.82 -6.40
CA SER A 83 -11.32 4.50 -7.37
C SER A 83 -11.32 6.01 -7.21
N ASN A 84 -11.51 6.72 -8.31
CA ASN A 84 -11.67 8.18 -8.31
C ASN A 84 -13.11 8.62 -7.96
N ASP A 85 -14.06 7.68 -7.91
CA ASP A 85 -15.46 7.92 -7.53
C ASP A 85 -16.00 6.76 -6.66
N ASP A 86 -17.24 6.84 -6.22
CA ASP A 86 -17.87 5.86 -5.33
C ASP A 86 -18.44 4.64 -6.07
N SER A 87 -18.08 4.45 -7.35
CA SER A 87 -18.64 3.44 -8.24
C SER A 87 -17.55 2.48 -8.76
N MET A 88 -17.93 1.21 -8.96
CA MET A 88 -17.04 0.23 -9.58
C MET A 88 -17.00 0.42 -11.10
N GLY A 89 -15.94 1.07 -11.58
CA GLY A 89 -15.77 1.58 -12.94
C GLY A 89 -14.34 1.40 -13.47
N ASP A 90 -13.58 2.50 -13.55
CA ASP A 90 -12.18 2.50 -14.01
C ASP A 90 -11.20 2.43 -12.82
N ASP A 91 -11.20 1.29 -12.15
CA ASP A 91 -10.52 1.15 -10.86
C ASP A 91 -9.28 0.28 -10.98
N MET A 92 -8.19 0.72 -10.38
CA MET A 92 -7.03 -0.09 -10.09
C MET A 92 -7.39 -0.96 -8.89
N VAL A 93 -7.27 -2.27 -9.07
CA VAL A 93 -7.69 -3.28 -8.11
C VAL A 93 -6.51 -4.15 -7.74
N SER A 94 -6.30 -4.34 -6.44
CA SER A 94 -5.42 -5.37 -5.92
C SER A 94 -6.29 -6.50 -5.41
N GLU A 95 -6.18 -7.66 -6.04
CA GLU A 95 -6.99 -8.83 -5.73
C GLU A 95 -6.10 -9.92 -5.12
N CYS A 96 -6.62 -10.60 -4.11
CA CYS A 96 -5.99 -11.75 -3.50
C CYS A 96 -6.86 -12.98 -3.72
N VAL A 97 -6.32 -13.97 -4.42
CA VAL A 97 -7.01 -15.20 -4.80
C VAL A 97 -6.50 -16.34 -3.92
N LEU A 98 -7.43 -17.10 -3.34
CA LEU A 98 -7.15 -18.23 -2.48
C LEU A 98 -7.91 -19.46 -2.96
N SER A 99 -7.25 -20.62 -2.85
CA SER A 99 -7.91 -21.93 -2.94
C SER A 99 -8.71 -22.19 -1.69
N THR A 100 -9.97 -22.62 -1.83
CA THR A 100 -10.79 -23.02 -0.65
C THR A 100 -10.81 -24.52 -0.43
N ASN A 101 -10.04 -25.27 -1.23
CA ASN A 101 -9.98 -26.73 -1.19
C ASN A 101 -8.78 -27.26 -0.40
N SER A 102 -7.89 -26.39 0.11
CA SER A 102 -6.73 -26.78 0.90
C SER A 102 -6.69 -26.04 2.23
N GLU A 103 -6.34 -26.75 3.31
CA GLU A 103 -5.99 -26.16 4.60
C GLU A 103 -4.73 -25.27 4.50
N PHE A 104 -3.94 -25.46 3.44
CA PHE A 104 -2.80 -24.62 3.04
C PHE A 104 -3.15 -23.91 1.73
N ALA A 105 -3.97 -22.86 1.82
CA ALA A 105 -4.27 -22.03 0.66
C ALA A 105 -3.10 -21.08 0.42
N GLU A 106 -2.27 -21.33 -0.58
CA GLU A 106 -1.32 -20.32 -1.05
C GLU A 106 -2.12 -19.16 -1.65
N ALA A 107 -1.99 -17.99 -1.03
CA ALA A 107 -2.59 -16.76 -1.53
C ALA A 107 -1.74 -16.17 -2.64
N GLU A 108 -2.39 -15.81 -3.74
CA GLU A 108 -1.75 -15.12 -4.85
C GLU A 108 -2.38 -13.74 -5.04
N VAL A 109 -1.53 -12.72 -5.15
CA VAL A 109 -1.97 -11.33 -5.31
C VAL A 109 -1.71 -10.88 -6.73
N PHE A 110 -2.74 -10.32 -7.36
CA PHE A 110 -2.68 -9.74 -8.69
C PHE A 110 -3.07 -8.27 -8.65
N LEU A 111 -2.59 -7.54 -9.66
CA LEU A 111 -3.10 -6.22 -9.98
C LEU A 111 -4.01 -6.34 -11.20
N SER A 112 -5.17 -5.70 -11.15
CA SER A 112 -6.15 -5.69 -12.22
C SER A 112 -6.76 -4.31 -12.40
N ASN A 113 -7.43 -4.10 -13.54
CA ASN A 113 -8.21 -2.89 -13.81
C ASN A 113 -9.65 -3.28 -14.13
N ASN A 114 -10.60 -2.64 -13.46
CA ASN A 114 -12.01 -2.76 -13.83
C ASN A 114 -12.26 -2.11 -15.20
N ILE A 115 -13.13 -2.72 -16.01
CA ILE A 115 -13.45 -2.21 -17.34
C ILE A 115 -14.67 -1.29 -17.23
N PRO A 116 -14.55 -0.01 -17.61
CA PRO A 116 -15.65 0.93 -17.57
C PRO A 116 -16.87 0.41 -18.34
N ASN A 117 -18.05 0.49 -17.72
CA ASN A 117 -19.34 0.13 -18.32
C ASN A 117 -19.50 -1.36 -18.76
N ASN A 118 -18.60 -2.27 -18.36
CA ASN A 118 -18.64 -3.67 -18.80
C ASN A 118 -18.68 -4.70 -17.66
N ARG A 119 -18.67 -4.27 -16.39
CA ARG A 119 -18.61 -5.16 -15.20
C ARG A 119 -17.51 -6.23 -15.29
N GLY A 120 -16.49 -5.98 -16.12
CA GLY A 120 -15.37 -6.88 -16.37
C GLY A 120 -14.16 -6.40 -15.60
N ASN A 121 -13.19 -7.29 -15.45
CA ASN A 121 -11.93 -7.03 -14.79
C ASN A 121 -10.81 -7.63 -15.65
N ASN A 122 -9.78 -6.86 -15.93
CA ASN A 122 -8.60 -7.30 -16.68
C ASN A 122 -7.39 -7.33 -15.76
N ARG A 123 -6.86 -8.54 -15.51
CA ARG A 123 -5.56 -8.68 -14.84
C ARG A 123 -4.46 -8.06 -15.67
N ILE A 124 -3.60 -7.31 -15.00
CA ILE A 124 -2.40 -6.73 -15.59
C ILE A 124 -1.32 -7.80 -15.57
N TYR A 125 -0.73 -8.07 -16.72
CA TYR A 125 0.39 -9.00 -16.80
C TYR A 125 1.64 -8.39 -16.15
N LEU A 126 2.03 -8.97 -15.02
CA LEU A 126 3.29 -8.71 -14.33
C LEU A 126 4.17 -9.94 -14.46
N THR A 127 5.44 -9.74 -14.78
CA THR A 127 6.45 -10.80 -14.63
C THR A 127 6.61 -11.16 -13.15
N GLU A 128 7.18 -12.33 -12.86
CA GLU A 128 7.46 -12.74 -11.48
C GLU A 128 8.33 -11.73 -10.72
N GLU A 129 9.26 -11.06 -11.40
CA GLU A 129 10.11 -10.02 -10.81
C GLU A 129 9.34 -8.75 -10.49
N GLU A 130 8.50 -8.29 -11.43
CA GLU A 130 7.62 -7.13 -11.21
C GLU A 130 6.60 -7.39 -10.10
N ARG A 131 6.01 -8.58 -10.08
CA ARG A 131 5.06 -9.00 -9.04
C ARG A 131 5.71 -8.99 -7.66
N LYS A 132 6.93 -9.53 -7.52
CA LYS A 132 7.70 -9.50 -6.26
C LYS A 132 8.20 -8.11 -5.88
N THR A 133 8.37 -7.22 -6.85
CA THR A 133 8.73 -5.82 -6.61
C THR A 133 7.53 -5.04 -6.08
N LEU A 134 6.37 -5.21 -6.72
CA LEU A 134 5.13 -4.51 -6.36
C LEU A 134 4.52 -5.06 -5.07
N PHE A 135 4.46 -6.38 -4.91
CA PHE A 135 3.83 -7.07 -3.78
C PHE A 135 4.84 -7.91 -2.99
N HIS A 136 4.81 -7.77 -1.67
CA HIS A 136 5.65 -8.54 -0.75
C HIS A 136 4.89 -8.91 0.53
N ASN A 137 5.46 -9.78 1.35
CA ASN A 137 4.83 -10.29 2.58
C ASN A 137 3.42 -10.86 2.37
N VAL A 138 3.20 -11.51 1.22
CA VAL A 138 1.91 -12.13 0.88
C VAL A 138 1.68 -13.32 1.80
N THR A 139 0.56 -13.30 2.49
CA THR A 139 0.08 -14.37 3.36
C THR A 139 -1.41 -14.49 3.17
N GLY A 140 -1.93 -15.71 3.21
CA GLY A 140 -3.36 -15.92 3.26
C GLY A 140 -3.70 -17.30 3.76
N GLU A 141 -4.93 -17.44 4.20
CA GLU A 141 -5.46 -18.66 4.78
C GLU A 141 -6.98 -18.68 4.64
N VAL A 142 -7.53 -19.89 4.69
CA VAL A 142 -8.97 -20.11 4.78
C VAL A 142 -9.23 -20.87 6.08
N VAL A 143 -9.81 -20.19 7.07
CA VAL A 143 -10.08 -20.75 8.39
C VAL A 143 -11.50 -20.42 8.81
N ASP A 144 -12.22 -21.41 9.33
CA ASP A 144 -13.61 -21.27 9.82
C ASP A 144 -14.57 -20.61 8.81
N GLY A 145 -14.43 -20.94 7.52
CA GLY A 145 -15.26 -20.38 6.45
C GLY A 145 -15.00 -18.90 6.19
N ARG A 146 -13.79 -18.41 6.53
CA ARG A 146 -13.34 -17.04 6.29
C ARG A 146 -12.03 -17.07 5.53
N LEU A 147 -11.94 -16.22 4.52
CA LEU A 147 -10.72 -15.97 3.77
C LEU A 147 -10.01 -14.81 4.45
N TYR A 148 -8.73 -14.98 4.73
CA TYR A 148 -7.85 -13.91 5.17
C TYR A 148 -6.73 -13.75 4.17
N CYS A 149 -6.40 -12.51 3.83
CA CYS A 149 -5.25 -12.21 3.00
C CYS A 149 -4.58 -10.93 3.47
N GLN A 150 -3.26 -10.97 3.61
CA GLN A 150 -2.44 -9.83 3.94
C GLN A 150 -1.27 -9.76 2.96
N PHE A 151 -0.98 -8.57 2.47
CA PHE A 151 0.22 -8.28 1.68
C PHE A 151 0.63 -6.82 1.85
N SER A 152 1.85 -6.51 1.45
CA SER A 152 2.34 -5.13 1.31
C SER A 152 2.48 -4.80 -0.17
N GLN A 153 1.92 -3.66 -0.58
CA GLN A 153 2.00 -3.12 -1.94
C GLN A 153 2.83 -1.83 -1.95
N GLN A 154 3.63 -1.61 -3.00
CA GLN A 154 4.35 -0.35 -3.14
C GLN A 154 3.39 0.84 -3.35
N ILE A 155 3.66 1.96 -2.67
CA ILE A 155 2.87 3.19 -2.81
C ILE A 155 3.12 3.85 -4.17
N ILE A 156 4.39 3.96 -4.56
CA ILE A 156 4.87 4.34 -5.89
C ILE A 156 5.49 3.09 -6.51
N ALA A 157 4.85 2.55 -7.54
CA ALA A 157 5.30 1.32 -8.18
C ALA A 157 6.69 1.52 -8.83
N GLN A 158 7.64 0.65 -8.51
CA GLN A 158 8.99 0.64 -9.07
C GLN A 158 9.09 -0.31 -10.27
N ILE A 159 8.06 -0.29 -11.11
CA ILE A 159 7.89 -1.08 -12.33
C ILE A 159 7.23 -0.19 -13.41
N ASP A 160 7.21 -0.63 -14.66
CA ASP A 160 6.52 0.11 -15.74
C ASP A 160 5.01 0.23 -15.44
N GLU A 161 4.51 1.47 -15.45
CA GLU A 161 3.14 1.87 -15.06
C GLU A 161 2.04 1.37 -16.01
N ARG A 162 2.38 0.70 -17.12
CA ARG A 162 1.45 0.15 -18.11
C ARG A 162 0.47 1.21 -18.60
N ASP A 163 0.98 2.25 -19.25
CA ASP A 163 0.17 3.38 -19.73
C ASP A 163 -0.69 4.05 -18.63
N ARG A 164 -0.17 4.13 -17.40
CA ARG A 164 -0.82 4.70 -16.19
C ARG A 164 -2.00 3.90 -15.64
N ILE A 165 -2.11 2.64 -16.02
CA ILE A 165 -3.07 1.73 -15.39
C ILE A 165 -2.63 1.43 -13.94
N ILE A 166 -1.33 1.24 -13.72
CA ILE A 166 -0.75 1.14 -12.38
C ILE A 166 -0.59 2.57 -11.85
N ARG A 167 -1.43 2.94 -10.90
CA ARG A 167 -1.49 4.29 -10.32
C ARG A 167 -0.82 4.32 -8.94
N ASP A 168 -0.28 5.48 -8.59
CA ASP A 168 0.25 5.71 -7.25
C ASP A 168 -0.85 5.71 -6.20
N LEU A 169 -0.46 5.28 -4.99
CA LEU A 169 -1.29 5.29 -3.80
C LEU A 169 -1.08 6.55 -2.93
N ASP A 170 -0.35 7.58 -3.41
CA ASP A 170 -0.28 8.92 -2.79
C ASP A 170 -1.32 9.89 -3.36
N HIS A 171 -2.53 9.40 -3.60
CA HIS A 171 -3.67 10.18 -4.05
C HIS A 171 -4.93 9.77 -3.28
N LYS A 172 -5.93 10.67 -3.22
CA LYS A 172 -7.21 10.34 -2.58
C LYS A 172 -8.03 9.45 -3.50
N TYR A 173 -8.45 8.30 -2.98
CA TYR A 173 -9.34 7.36 -3.65
C TYR A 173 -10.53 7.02 -2.76
N PHE A 174 -11.70 6.82 -3.37
CA PHE A 174 -12.70 5.98 -2.74
C PHE A 174 -12.16 4.55 -2.70
N ILE A 175 -12.24 3.95 -1.53
CA ILE A 175 -11.77 2.58 -1.30
C ILE A 175 -12.96 1.66 -1.48
N LEU A 176 -12.79 0.67 -2.35
CA LEU A 176 -13.80 -0.31 -2.69
C LEU A 176 -13.37 -1.69 -2.18
N GLY A 177 -14.30 -2.49 -1.68
CA GLY A 177 -14.04 -3.86 -1.25
C GLY A 177 -15.06 -4.83 -1.82
N ALA A 178 -14.57 -5.93 -2.40
CA ALA A 178 -15.42 -6.98 -2.96
C ALA A 178 -14.84 -8.38 -2.69
N THR A 179 -15.74 -9.36 -2.73
CA THR A 179 -15.39 -10.78 -2.71
C THR A 179 -16.25 -11.54 -3.72
N GLY A 180 -15.75 -12.65 -4.21
CA GLY A 180 -16.43 -13.47 -5.20
C GLY A 180 -15.66 -14.74 -5.54
N SER A 181 -16.16 -15.48 -6.51
CA SER A 181 -15.46 -16.65 -7.07
C SER A 181 -14.43 -16.21 -8.09
N ALA A 182 -13.31 -16.93 -8.15
CA ALA A 182 -12.25 -16.68 -9.13
C ALA A 182 -12.09 -17.88 -10.08
N GLN A 183 -11.46 -17.62 -11.21
CA GLN A 183 -10.87 -18.61 -12.10
C GLN A 183 -9.35 -18.38 -12.15
N PRO A 184 -8.56 -19.32 -12.70
CA PRO A 184 -7.11 -19.16 -12.76
C PRO A 184 -6.63 -17.86 -13.42
N ASN A 185 -7.39 -17.34 -14.40
CA ASN A 185 -6.98 -16.17 -15.19
C ASN A 185 -7.94 -14.97 -15.11
N GLU A 186 -9.05 -15.09 -14.39
CA GLU A 186 -10.09 -14.04 -14.34
C GLU A 186 -10.85 -14.06 -13.01
N LEU A 187 -11.45 -12.93 -12.65
CA LEU A 187 -12.41 -12.84 -11.56
C LEU A 187 -13.83 -12.91 -12.11
N ASN A 188 -14.71 -13.65 -11.43
CA ASN A 188 -16.15 -13.51 -11.69
C ASN A 188 -16.66 -12.25 -11.01
N ALA A 189 -17.75 -11.68 -11.52
CA ALA A 189 -18.41 -10.56 -10.87
C ALA A 189 -18.83 -10.92 -9.43
N HIS A 190 -18.56 -10.02 -8.49
CA HIS A 190 -19.08 -10.09 -7.13
C HIS A 190 -20.62 -10.04 -7.14
N ASP A 191 -21.25 -10.30 -5.99
CA ASP A 191 -22.71 -10.20 -5.88
C ASP A 191 -23.19 -8.77 -6.17
N THR A 192 -24.19 -8.63 -7.03
CA THR A 192 -24.75 -7.33 -7.46
C THR A 192 -26.10 -7.03 -6.82
N SER A 193 -26.63 -7.94 -6.00
CA SER A 193 -27.84 -7.71 -5.22
C SER A 193 -27.53 -6.78 -4.04
N ARG A 194 -28.15 -5.60 -4.00
CA ARG A 194 -27.92 -4.58 -2.94
C ARG A 194 -28.22 -5.08 -1.53
N ASP A 195 -29.12 -6.06 -1.41
CA ASP A 195 -29.51 -6.65 -0.12
C ASP A 195 -28.60 -7.83 0.30
N SER A 196 -27.60 -8.18 -0.52
CA SER A 196 -26.68 -9.26 -0.23
C SER A 196 -25.64 -8.89 0.84
N LEU A 197 -25.37 -9.85 1.72
CA LEU A 197 -24.25 -9.81 2.66
C LEU A 197 -22.90 -9.72 1.94
N PHE A 198 -22.82 -10.18 0.69
CA PHE A 198 -21.64 -10.15 -0.18
C PHE A 198 -21.62 -8.98 -1.16
N TYR A 199 -22.62 -8.09 -1.15
CA TYR A 199 -22.57 -6.87 -1.95
C TYR A 199 -21.33 -6.04 -1.57
N PRO A 200 -20.64 -5.38 -2.52
CA PRO A 200 -19.44 -4.63 -2.22
C PRO A 200 -19.60 -3.55 -1.16
N ILE A 201 -18.45 -3.15 -0.61
CA ILE A 201 -18.33 -2.02 0.31
C ILE A 201 -17.59 -0.89 -0.38
N VAL A 202 -17.97 0.34 -0.04
CA VAL A 202 -17.31 1.57 -0.49
C VAL A 202 -17.13 2.48 0.71
N SER A 203 -16.01 3.21 0.75
CA SER A 203 -15.76 4.23 1.77
C SER A 203 -16.70 5.42 1.58
N ASP A 204 -17.21 6.01 2.65
CA ASP A 204 -18.07 7.20 2.58
C ASP A 204 -17.36 8.45 2.00
N THR A 205 -16.02 8.49 2.10
CA THR A 205 -15.19 9.59 1.61
C THR A 205 -13.89 9.06 1.02
N ALA A 206 -13.32 9.79 0.07
CA ALA A 206 -12.01 9.45 -0.47
C ALA A 206 -10.88 9.58 0.59
N ILE A 207 -10.02 8.56 0.66
CA ILE A 207 -8.90 8.42 1.59
C ILE A 207 -7.61 8.42 0.77
N ASN A 208 -6.55 9.09 1.24
CA ASN A 208 -5.23 8.94 0.64
C ASN A 208 -4.47 7.82 1.38
N PRO A 209 -4.24 6.64 0.76
CA PRO A 209 -3.59 5.52 1.43
C PRO A 209 -2.19 5.84 1.94
N SER A 210 -1.38 6.64 1.23
CA SER A 210 -0.02 7.01 1.68
C SER A 210 0.00 7.81 2.99
N ARG A 211 -1.13 8.44 3.34
CA ARG A 211 -1.27 9.31 4.53
C ARG A 211 -1.78 8.55 5.76
N THR A 212 -2.02 7.25 5.61
CA THR A 212 -2.27 6.34 6.74
C THR A 212 -0.95 5.92 7.38
N GLY A 213 -1.02 5.17 8.48
CA GLY A 213 0.13 4.73 9.27
C GLY A 213 0.43 5.61 10.47
N GLN A 214 1.27 5.11 11.37
CA GLN A 214 1.76 5.87 12.54
C GLN A 214 2.87 6.86 12.16
N GLN A 215 3.59 6.57 11.07
CA GLN A 215 4.72 7.34 10.59
C GLN A 215 4.57 7.58 9.09
N GLN A 216 4.99 8.77 8.66
CA GLN A 216 5.11 9.13 7.25
C GLN A 216 6.55 8.86 6.78
N PHE A 217 6.68 8.41 5.54
CA PHE A 217 7.96 8.13 4.89
C PHE A 217 8.09 8.92 3.60
N ASP A 218 9.31 9.31 3.26
CA ASP A 218 9.58 9.88 1.95
C ASP A 218 9.38 8.81 0.87
N LEU A 219 8.62 9.17 -0.17
CA LEU A 219 8.34 8.27 -1.28
C LEU A 219 9.46 8.36 -2.32
N PRO A 220 9.82 7.25 -2.98
CA PRO A 220 10.80 7.25 -4.04
C PRO A 220 10.27 8.02 -5.26
N PRO A 221 11.17 8.46 -6.16
CA PRO A 221 10.73 8.96 -7.46
C PRO A 221 10.03 7.84 -8.26
N HIS A 222 9.26 8.25 -9.27
CA HIS A 222 8.66 7.32 -10.22
C HIS A 222 9.69 6.46 -10.92
N PHE A 223 9.29 5.26 -11.30
CA PHE A 223 10.12 4.35 -12.07
C PHE A 223 10.61 5.02 -13.37
N GLY A 224 11.91 4.95 -13.63
CA GLY A 224 12.52 5.56 -14.81
C GLY A 224 12.62 7.10 -14.77
N ALA A 225 12.29 7.76 -13.65
CA ALA A 225 12.51 9.19 -13.50
C ALA A 225 14.01 9.54 -13.66
N PRO A 226 14.35 10.68 -14.28
CA PRO A 226 15.73 11.15 -14.34
C PRO A 226 16.31 11.27 -12.93
N PRO A 227 17.62 11.01 -12.74
CA PRO A 227 18.26 11.26 -11.45
C PRO A 227 18.02 12.71 -11.03
N THR A 228 17.43 12.91 -9.85
CA THR A 228 17.29 14.24 -9.28
C THR A 228 18.68 14.82 -9.09
N GLU A 229 19.02 15.90 -9.79
CA GLU A 229 20.25 16.64 -9.54
C GLU A 229 20.25 17.05 -8.06
N SER A 230 21.19 16.50 -7.28
CA SER A 230 21.45 16.96 -5.92
C SER A 230 21.67 18.47 -5.96
N PRO A 231 21.18 19.26 -4.97
CA PRO A 231 21.49 20.68 -4.92
C PRO A 231 23.01 20.83 -4.96
N GLN A 232 23.54 21.35 -6.07
CA GLN A 232 24.95 21.70 -6.13
C GLN A 232 25.18 22.69 -4.99
N GLN A 233 25.99 22.28 -4.01
CA GLN A 233 26.57 23.25 -3.09
C GLN A 233 27.29 24.27 -3.97
N ILE A 234 26.72 25.47 -4.04
CA ILE A 234 27.39 26.65 -4.57
C ILE A 234 28.55 26.90 -3.62
N ASN A 235 29.67 26.22 -3.87
CA ASN A 235 30.95 26.57 -3.31
C ASN A 235 31.36 27.87 -3.98
N THR A 236 30.92 28.96 -3.38
CA THR A 236 31.42 30.30 -3.66
C THR A 236 32.91 30.30 -3.34
N LEU A 237 33.74 30.02 -4.35
CA LEU A 237 35.18 30.21 -4.30
C LEU A 237 35.45 31.72 -4.21
N THR A 238 35.44 32.26 -2.99
CA THR A 238 36.09 33.54 -2.72
C THR A 238 37.59 33.31 -2.79
N SER A 239 38.18 33.61 -3.95
CA SER A 239 39.62 33.76 -4.10
C SER A 239 40.07 35.00 -3.33
N SER A 240 40.57 34.81 -2.11
CA SER A 240 41.33 35.86 -1.42
C SER A 240 42.69 35.99 -2.08
N VAL A 241 42.79 36.88 -3.08
CA VAL A 241 44.07 37.30 -3.64
C VAL A 241 44.79 38.13 -2.58
N SER A 242 45.95 37.62 -2.16
CA SER A 242 46.91 38.30 -1.28
C SER A 242 47.44 39.57 -1.95
N SER A 243 47.01 40.73 -1.46
CA SER A 243 47.61 42.03 -1.85
C SER A 243 48.77 42.37 -0.93
N ARG A 244 49.99 42.05 -1.36
CA ARG A 244 51.18 42.83 -1.02
C ARG A 244 51.85 43.28 -2.30
N CYS A 245 52.37 44.51 -2.23
CA CYS A 245 53.19 45.19 -3.23
C CYS A 245 52.40 46.03 -4.25
N LEU A 246 52.37 47.35 -4.02
CA LEU A 246 52.97 48.38 -4.88
C LEU A 246 52.44 49.75 -4.42
N ILE A 247 53.19 50.44 -3.54
CA ILE A 247 52.98 51.86 -3.25
C ILE A 247 53.67 52.61 -4.39
N PHE A 248 52.87 53.06 -5.36
CA PHE A 248 53.31 54.00 -6.39
C PHE A 248 52.96 55.43 -5.94
N SER A 249 53.99 56.27 -5.97
CA SER A 249 53.99 57.71 -5.75
C SER A 249 52.98 58.44 -6.63
N ALA A 250 52.11 59.26 -6.04
CA ALA A 250 51.56 60.47 -6.66
C ALA A 250 50.75 61.28 -5.63
N VAL A 251 51.37 62.26 -4.97
CA VAL A 251 50.65 63.39 -4.38
C VAL A 251 51.41 64.65 -4.77
N ILE A 252 50.97 65.30 -5.84
CA ILE A 252 51.36 66.65 -6.21
C ILE A 252 50.07 67.48 -6.27
N VAL A 253 50.20 68.71 -5.75
CA VAL A 253 49.33 69.89 -5.91
C VAL A 253 48.12 69.95 -4.98
N LEU A 254 48.24 70.73 -3.90
CA LEU A 254 47.60 72.06 -3.80
C LEU A 254 47.87 72.63 -2.40
N LEU A 255 48.57 73.76 -2.32
CA LEU A 255 48.39 74.87 -1.36
C LEU A 255 49.68 75.70 -1.30
N ALA A 256 49.79 76.63 -2.24
CA ALA A 256 50.55 77.85 -2.04
C ALA A 256 49.56 78.99 -2.19
N VAL A 257 49.14 79.64 -1.10
CA VAL A 257 49.13 81.11 -1.06
C VAL A 257 49.12 81.67 0.38
N PHE A 258 49.95 82.70 0.54
CA PHE A 258 49.99 83.75 1.58
C PHE A 258 50.46 83.29 2.98
N ILE A 259 51.40 83.94 3.67
CA ILE A 259 51.48 85.38 3.98
C ILE A 259 52.94 85.77 4.27
N SER A 260 53.44 86.83 3.64
CA SER A 260 54.59 87.64 4.10
C SER A 260 54.22 88.40 5.37
N PHE A 261 55.13 88.59 6.33
CA PHE A 261 55.39 89.89 7.00
C PHE A 261 56.51 89.75 8.05
N ALA A 262 57.43 90.72 7.97
CA ALA A 262 58.42 91.20 8.96
C ALA A 262 59.60 90.29 9.34
#